data_AF-A0A8T4MD00-F1
#
_entry.id   AF-A0A8T4MD00-F1
#
_cell.length_a   1.000
_cell.length_b   1.000
_cell.length_c   1.000
_cell.angle_alpha   90.00
_cell.angle_beta   90.00
_cell.angle_gamma   90.00
#
_symmetry.space_group_name_H-M   'P 1'
#
loop_
_entity.id
_entity.type
_entity.pdbx_description
1 polymer ?
#
loop_
_entity_poly.entity_id
_entity_poly.type
_entity_poly.pdbx_seq_one_letter_code
_entity_poly.pdbx_strand_id
1 'polypeptide(L)' 'MKKCLYCGVEISASAVLDVCQKCGVKVFGEKMFETIKNNMGEANERDDLCCTLQDPFRDIKPKFS' A
#
# COMPACT_ATOMS: atom_id res chain seq x y z
N MET A 1 10.08 -6.18 5.59
CA MET A 1 9.83 -6.77 4.26
C MET A 1 8.35 -6.93 4.05
N LYS A 2 7.83 -6.62 2.86
CA LYS A 2 6.42 -6.78 2.50
C LYS A 2 6.22 -8.10 1.77
N LYS A 3 4.98 -8.57 1.70
CA LYS A 3 4.60 -9.76 0.93
C LYS A 3 3.49 -9.41 -0.04
N CYS A 4 3.51 -10.03 -1.22
CA CYS A 4 2.42 -9.90 -2.17
C CYS A 4 1.12 -10.46 -1.58
N LEU A 5 0.05 -9.66 -1.60
CA LEU A 5 -1.27 -10.05 -1.14
C LEU A 5 -1.80 -11.33 -1.84
N TYR A 6 -1.42 -11.54 -3.10
CA TYR A 6 -1.95 -12.64 -3.91
C TYR A 6 -1.12 -13.92 -3.88
N CYS A 7 0.20 -13.82 -3.94
CA CYS A 7 1.07 -15.00 -4.07
C CYS A 7 2.09 -15.16 -2.93
N GLY A 8 2.11 -14.24 -1.97
CA GLY A 8 3.01 -14.30 -0.81
C GLY A 8 4.48 -14.07 -1.11
N VAL A 9 4.88 -13.84 -2.38
CA VAL A 9 6.27 -13.53 -2.74
C VAL A 9 6.73 -12.27 -2.03
N GLU A 10 8.01 -12.23 -1.69
CA GLU A 10 8.61 -11.07 -1.04
C GLU A 10 8.61 -9.86 -1.96
N ILE A 11 8.26 -8.71 -1.39
CA ILE A 11 8.26 -7.40 -2.03
C ILE A 11 9.12 -6.47 -1.18
N SER A 12 9.85 -5.58 -1.86
CA SER A 12 10.62 -4.53 -1.19
C SER A 12 9.75 -3.78 -0.18
N ALA A 13 10.31 -3.50 1.00
CA ALA A 13 9.62 -2.68 1.99
C ALA A 13 9.32 -1.27 1.49
N SER A 14 10.12 -0.76 0.55
CA SER A 14 9.92 0.55 -0.11
C SER A 14 8.84 0.56 -1.19
N ALA A 15 8.24 -0.58 -1.53
CA ALA A 15 7.17 -0.61 -2.52
C ALA A 15 5.91 0.06 -1.96
N VAL A 16 5.33 0.97 -2.74
CA VAL A 16 4.06 1.65 -2.43
C VAL A 16 2.85 0.71 -2.46
N LEU A 17 2.97 -0.46 -3.10
CA LEU A 17 1.92 -1.48 -3.21
C LEU A 17 2.35 -2.80 -2.59
N ASP A 18 1.41 -3.49 -1.95
CA ASP A 18 1.59 -4.85 -1.44
C ASP A 18 1.26 -5.93 -2.50
N VAL A 19 1.50 -5.62 -3.78
CA VAL A 19 1.19 -6.50 -4.92
C VAL A 19 2.40 -6.58 -5.84
N CYS A 20 2.84 -7.81 -6.17
CA CYS A 20 3.99 -8.00 -7.05
C CYS A 20 3.61 -7.74 -8.52
N GLN A 21 4.60 -7.45 -9.36
CA GLN A 21 4.37 -7.11 -10.78
C GLN A 21 3.52 -8.17 -11.51
N LYS A 22 3.86 -9.45 -11.34
CA LYS A 22 3.15 -10.55 -12.01
C LYS A 22 1.67 -10.62 -11.62
N CYS A 23 1.37 -10.49 -10.33
CA CYS A 23 -0.02 -10.54 -9.83
C CYS A 23 -0.79 -9.28 -10.22
N GLY A 24 -0.16 -8.11 -10.11
CA GLY A 24 -0.75 -6.84 -10.51
C GLY A 24 -1.17 -6.83 -11.98
N VAL A 25 -0.24 -7.19 -12.88
CA VAL A 25 -0.53 -7.29 -14.33
C VAL A 25 -1.62 -8.34 -14.61
N LYS A 26 -1.62 -9.47 -13.90
CA LYS A 26 -2.65 -10.51 -14.08
C LYS A 26 -4.06 -10.03 -13.68
N VAL A 27 -4.18 -9.26 -12.60
CA VAL A 27 -5.48 -8.81 -12.06
C VAL A 27 -6.00 -7.57 -12.77
N PHE A 28 -5.13 -6.59 -13.01
CA PHE A 28 -5.53 -5.28 -13.52
C PHE A 28 -5.22 -5.08 -15.01
N GLY A 29 -4.35 -5.91 -15.59
CA GLY A 29 -3.75 -5.65 -16.90
C GLY A 29 -2.53 -4.73 -16.80
N GLU A 30 -1.64 -4.80 -17.78
CA GLU A 30 -0.34 -4.11 -17.78
C GLU A 30 -0.49 -2.58 -17.62
N LYS A 31 -1.22 -1.94 -18.53
CA LYS A 31 -1.42 -0.48 -18.54
C LYS A 31 -2.06 0.05 -17.26
N MET A 32 -3.07 -0.66 -16.76
CA MET A 32 -3.78 -0.24 -15.55
C MET A 32 -2.89 -0.41 -14.32
N PHE A 33 -2.17 -1.52 -14.22
CA PHE A 33 -1.27 -1.74 -13.09
C PHE A 33 -0.13 -0.73 -13.05
N GLU A 34 0.45 -0.39 -14.20
CA GLU A 34 1.44 0.68 -14.30
C GLU A 34 0.86 2.03 -13.89
N THR A 35 -0.35 2.37 -14.35
CA THR A 35 -1.03 3.62 -13.96
C THR A 35 -1.26 3.69 -12.44
N ILE A 36 -1.74 2.60 -11.83
CA ILE A 36 -1.94 2.52 -10.37
C ILE A 36 -0.60 2.72 -9.65
N LYS A 37 0.45 2.04 -10.10
CA LYS A 37 1.78 2.11 -9.48
C LYS A 37 2.36 3.52 -9.57
N ASN A 38 2.22 4.20 -10.71
CA ASN A 38 2.68 5.56 -10.91
C ASN A 38 1.90 6.55 -10.05
N ASN A 39 0.56 6.51 -10.10
CA ASN A 39 -0.28 7.40 -9.30
C ASN A 39 -0.04 7.24 -7.79
N MET A 40 0.13 6.00 -7.31
CA MET A 40 0.46 5.74 -5.91
C MET A 40 1.88 6.19 -5.57
N GLY A 41 2.83 6.05 -6.48
CA GLY A 41 4.19 6.58 -6.33
C GLY A 41 4.20 8.10 -6.17
N GLU A 42 3.52 8.81 -7.08
CA GLU A 42 3.36 10.26 -7.03
C GLU A 42 2.65 10.71 -5.75
N ALA A 43 1.57 10.04 -5.35
CA ALA A 43 0.88 10.32 -4.10
C ALA A 43 1.80 10.09 -2.89
N ASN A 44 2.69 9.09 -2.92
CA ASN A 44 3.66 8.85 -1.85
C ASN A 44 4.68 9.97 -1.76
N GLU A 45 5.17 10.47 -2.90
CA GLU A 45 6.10 11.60 -2.97
C GLU A 45 5.46 12.91 -2.48
N ARG A 46 4.15 13.08 -2.71
CA ARG A 46 3.37 14.22 -2.23
C ARG A 46 2.88 14.10 -0.79
N ASP A 47 3.17 12.98 -0.12
CA ASP A 47 2.63 12.62 1.21
C ASP A 47 1.09 12.52 1.27
N ASP A 48 0.45 12.29 0.11
CA ASP A 48 -1.01 12.12 -0.04
C ASP A 48 -1.49 10.72 0.36
N LEU A 49 -0.58 9.74 0.46
CA LEU A 49 -0.92 8.37 0.90
C LEU A 49 -1.19 8.28 2.40
N CYS A 50 -1.10 9.40 3.12
CA CYS A 50 -1.18 9.42 4.56
C CYS A 50 -2.54 9.86 5.09
N CYS A 51 -3.00 9.15 6.13
CA CYS A 51 -4.01 9.61 7.08
C CYS A 51 -3.32 10.28 8.29
N THR A 52 -2.40 11.22 8.09
CA THR A 52 -1.69 11.97 9.16
C THR A 52 -2.46 13.18 9.70
N LEU A 53 -3.77 13.25 9.49
CA LEU A 53 -4.57 13.78 10.59
C LEU A 53 -4.38 12.78 11.72
N GLN A 54 -3.60 13.15 12.75
CA GLN A 54 -3.58 12.48 14.04
C GLN A 54 -4.97 11.95 14.32
N ASP A 55 -5.15 10.62 14.21
CA ASP A 55 -6.36 9.98 14.68
C ASP A 55 -6.34 10.16 16.19
N PRO A 56 -7.16 11.06 16.78
CA PRO A 56 -7.11 11.29 18.21
C PRO A 56 -7.61 10.07 19.00
N PHE A 57 -8.11 9.03 18.31
CA PHE A 57 -8.63 7.80 18.91
C PHE A 57 -7.65 6.63 18.88
N ARG A 58 -6.47 6.74 18.23
CA ARG A 58 -5.50 5.64 18.16
C ARG A 58 -4.82 5.32 19.50
N ASP A 59 -4.81 6.28 20.42
CA ASP A 59 -4.21 6.15 21.78
C ASP A 59 -5.22 5.82 22.89
N ILE A 60 -6.52 5.67 22.58
CA ILE A 60 -7.48 5.22 23.58
C ILE A 60 -7.35 3.71 23.76
N LYS A 61 -6.45 3.29 24.67
CA LYS A 61 -6.48 1.92 25.18
C LYS A 61 -7.85 1.68 25.84
N PRO A 62 -8.59 0.62 25.48
CA PRO A 62 -9.80 0.27 26.21
C PRO A 62 -9.42 -0.03 27.65
N LYS A 63 -9.93 0.77 28.60
CA LYS A 63 -9.97 0.36 30.01
C LYS A 63 -11.01 -0.73 30.12
N PHE A 64 -10.58 -1.98 30.00
CA PHE A 64 -11.33 -3.08 30.57
C PHE A 64 -11.33 -2.89 32.08
N SER A 65 -12.50 -2.52 32.62
CA SER A 65 -12.85 -2.60 34.03
C SER A 65 -13.72 -3.82 34.27
#